data_AF-A0ABD5NK66-F1
#
_entry.id   AF-A0ABD5NK66-F1
#
_cell.length_a   1.000
_cell.length_b   1.000
_cell.length_c   1.000
_cell.angle_alpha   90.00
_cell.angle_beta   90.00
_cell.angle_gamma   90.00
#
_symmetry.space_group_name_H-M   'P 1'
#
loop_
_entity.id
_entity.type
_entity.pdbx_description
1 polymer ?
#
loop_
_entity_poly.entity_id
_entity_poly.type
_entity_poly.pdbx_seq_one_letter_code
_entity_poly.pdbx_strand_id
1 'polypeptide(L)'
;MKGDYRWWPMGVREGGVDVKNVFRVWALRAWKGLYSRWMGLFLGVSLALLLGAFGYLLGPIVGQFIREGLSLNIFNFSRDELIALWGIHGTIIAFGLVALSFAWNSIRDIETDPDIIANIAHRLRSIELIAFLLMSNLLIGALVLRTPSQPVPTHIGLPAGILLIVGLGAILNRFWHVLDLLLHNSIDDKVEQYGKDHLSGDFHSPAGDFDTYLGHYFDASRREIDSERPEKLREKLRRVESLLEVLLENDDQMATDTELWDFVFNNYNSIYRRAVAQDNDELEQQVINSQSGVLWISMNQWRNRQS
;
A
#
# COMPACT_ATOMS: atom_id res chain seq x y z
N MET A 1 6.63 -0.38 22.87
CA MET A 1 5.24 -0.88 22.86
C MET A 1 5.18 -2.11 21.96
N LYS A 2 4.80 -3.26 22.53
CA LYS A 2 4.71 -4.55 21.83
C LYS A 2 3.39 -4.60 21.06
N GLY A 3 3.43 -4.39 19.75
CA GLY A 3 2.32 -4.71 18.85
C GLY A 3 2.37 -6.20 18.51
N ASP A 4 1.90 -7.05 19.41
CA ASP A 4 1.61 -8.46 19.10
C ASP A 4 0.29 -8.51 18.31
N TYR A 5 0.38 -8.31 17.00
CA TYR A 5 -0.72 -8.66 16.10
C TYR A 5 -0.89 -10.18 16.16
N ARG A 6 -2.01 -10.66 16.73
CA ARG A 6 -2.32 -12.10 16.78
C ARG A 6 -2.38 -12.66 15.35
N TRP A 7 -1.39 -13.46 14.99
CA TRP A 7 -1.18 -14.07 13.66
C TRP A 7 -2.17 -15.20 13.30
N TRP A 8 -3.26 -15.38 14.04
CA TRP A 8 -4.17 -16.50 13.85
C TRP A 8 -5.47 -16.06 13.20
N PRO A 9 -5.98 -16.80 12.20
CA PRO A 9 -7.35 -16.60 11.75
C PRO A 9 -8.28 -16.94 12.92
N MET A 10 -8.85 -15.93 13.57
CA MET A 10 -9.97 -16.14 14.48
C MET A 10 -11.21 -16.42 13.63
N GLY A 11 -11.30 -17.69 13.27
CA GLY A 11 -12.40 -18.33 12.57
C GLY A 11 -12.32 -19.84 12.75
N VAL A 12 -11.96 -20.30 13.95
CA VAL A 12 -12.18 -21.70 14.34
C VAL A 12 -13.63 -21.79 14.81
N ARG A 13 -14.57 -21.78 13.87
CA ARG A 13 -15.87 -22.43 14.11
C ARG A 13 -15.67 -23.92 13.84
N GLU A 14 -16.23 -24.73 14.71
CA GLU A 14 -16.19 -26.20 14.65
C GLU A 14 -16.64 -26.70 13.27
N GLY A 15 -15.67 -27.03 12.41
CA GLY A 15 -15.88 -27.46 11.04
C GLY A 15 -14.59 -27.26 10.24
N GLY A 16 -14.01 -28.35 9.75
CA GLY A 16 -12.67 -28.44 9.16
C GLY A 16 -12.12 -27.18 8.47
N VAL A 17 -10.87 -26.83 8.80
CA VAL A 17 -10.13 -25.73 8.17
C VAL A 17 -10.10 -25.95 6.65
N ASP A 18 -10.83 -25.12 5.91
CA ASP A 18 -10.74 -25.10 4.46
C ASP A 18 -9.40 -24.47 4.05
N VAL A 19 -8.39 -25.35 3.89
CA VAL A 19 -7.01 -25.00 3.54
C VAL A 19 -6.93 -24.14 2.27
N LYS A 20 -7.88 -24.29 1.33
CA LYS A 20 -7.91 -23.47 0.11
C LYS A 20 -8.27 -22.02 0.40
N ASN A 21 -9.23 -21.78 1.31
CA ASN A 21 -9.60 -20.43 1.72
C ASN A 21 -8.48 -19.76 2.54
N VAL A 22 -7.80 -20.52 3.42
CA VAL A 22 -6.65 -20.01 4.16
C VAL A 22 -5.51 -19.61 3.22
N PHE A 23 -5.18 -20.45 2.22
CA PHE A 23 -4.14 -20.13 1.25
C PHE A 23 -4.50 -18.95 0.35
N ARG A 24 -5.76 -18.86 -0.11
CA ARG A 24 -6.25 -17.74 -0.92
C ARG A 24 -6.16 -16.41 -0.15
N VAL A 25 -6.62 -16.38 1.10
CA VAL A 25 -6.54 -15.19 1.97
C VAL A 25 -5.08 -14.83 2.24
N TRP A 26 -4.23 -15.82 2.50
CA TRP A 26 -2.80 -15.61 2.70
C TRP A 26 -2.12 -15.03 1.44
N ALA A 27 -2.40 -15.58 0.26
CA ALA A 27 -1.86 -15.12 -1.01
C ALA A 27 -2.34 -13.71 -1.38
N LEU A 28 -3.62 -13.39 -1.11
CA LEU A 28 -4.17 -12.05 -1.31
C LEU A 28 -3.54 -11.03 -0.35
N ARG A 29 -3.36 -11.39 0.92
CA ARG A 29 -2.64 -10.55 1.90
C ARG A 29 -1.18 -10.36 1.51
N ALA A 30 -0.51 -11.42 1.04
CA ALA A 30 0.84 -11.37 0.48
C ALA A 30 0.92 -10.41 -0.73
N TRP A 31 -0.03 -10.53 -1.66
CA TRP A 31 -0.11 -9.69 -2.84
C TRP A 31 -0.28 -8.21 -2.49
N LYS A 32 -1.18 -7.89 -1.55
CA LYS A 32 -1.46 -6.52 -1.10
C LYS A 32 -0.46 -5.97 -0.07
N GLY A 33 0.58 -6.71 0.33
CA GLY A 33 1.59 -6.21 1.29
C GLY A 33 1.20 -6.29 2.77
N LEU A 34 0.07 -6.93 3.08
CA LEU A 34 -0.51 -7.04 4.42
C LEU A 34 0.09 -8.24 5.18
N TYR A 35 1.41 -8.19 5.41
CA TYR A 35 2.16 -9.26 6.07
C TYR A 35 3.22 -8.71 7.05
N SER A 36 3.76 -9.60 7.89
CA SER A 36 4.74 -9.21 8.92
C SER A 36 6.01 -8.59 8.32
N ARG A 37 6.67 -7.73 9.09
CA ARG A 37 7.99 -7.18 8.70
C ARG A 37 8.99 -8.29 8.35
N TRP A 38 8.97 -9.39 9.11
CA TRP A 38 9.80 -10.56 8.88
C TRP A 38 9.47 -11.28 7.58
N MET A 39 8.19 -11.39 7.22
CA MET A 39 7.76 -11.97 5.95
C MET A 39 8.20 -11.09 4.79
N GLY A 40 8.10 -9.76 4.90
CA GLY A 40 8.60 -8.84 3.88
C GLY A 40 10.10 -9.00 3.64
N LEU A 41 10.88 -9.07 4.73
CA LEU A 41 12.31 -9.33 4.65
C LEU A 41 12.60 -10.68 4.00
N PHE A 42 11.90 -11.73 4.41
CA PHE A 42 12.03 -13.06 3.83
C PHE A 42 11.72 -13.09 2.33
N LEU A 43 10.62 -12.46 1.91
CA LEU A 43 10.21 -12.38 0.51
C LEU A 43 11.24 -11.62 -0.34
N GLY A 44 11.72 -10.47 0.14
CA GLY A 44 12.71 -9.67 -0.57
C GLY A 44 14.04 -10.40 -0.74
N VAL A 45 14.54 -11.02 0.34
CA VAL A 45 15.76 -11.84 0.30
C VAL A 45 15.59 -13.04 -0.62
N SER A 46 14.47 -13.76 -0.52
CA SER A 46 14.19 -14.93 -1.35
C SER A 46 14.12 -14.58 -2.82
N LEU A 47 13.48 -13.44 -3.18
CA LEU A 47 13.41 -12.98 -4.56
C LEU A 47 14.81 -12.70 -5.14
N ALA A 48 15.69 -12.03 -4.38
CA ALA A 48 17.07 -11.77 -4.80
C ALA A 48 17.86 -13.07 -5.02
N LEU A 49 17.74 -14.01 -4.08
CA LEU A 49 18.41 -15.31 -4.18
C LEU A 49 17.89 -16.12 -5.37
N LEU A 50 16.58 -16.16 -5.60
CA LEU A 50 15.96 -16.87 -6.71
C LEU A 50 16.39 -16.28 -8.05
N LEU A 51 16.36 -14.95 -8.20
CA LEU A 51 16.81 -14.28 -9.43
C LEU A 51 18.32 -14.47 -9.67
N GLY A 52 19.13 -14.40 -8.61
CA GLY A 52 20.56 -14.69 -8.69
C GLY A 52 20.85 -16.13 -9.11
N ALA A 53 20.18 -17.11 -8.49
CA ALA A 53 20.33 -18.52 -8.83
C ALA A 53 19.84 -18.82 -10.26
N PHE A 54 18.69 -18.25 -10.63
CA PHE A 54 18.13 -18.36 -11.97
C PHE A 54 19.08 -17.79 -13.04
N GLY A 55 19.61 -16.59 -12.83
CA GLY A 55 20.59 -15.98 -13.72
C GLY A 55 21.89 -16.78 -13.82
N TYR A 56 22.35 -17.35 -12.70
CA TYR A 56 23.53 -18.21 -12.69
C TYR A 56 23.32 -19.49 -13.50
N LEU A 57 22.17 -20.16 -13.33
CA LEU A 57 21.82 -21.41 -14.03
C LEU A 57 21.58 -21.20 -15.52
N LEU A 58 20.92 -20.10 -15.91
CA LEU A 58 20.65 -19.80 -17.31
C LEU A 58 21.80 -19.13 -18.04
N GLY A 59 22.78 -18.55 -17.32
CA GLY A 59 23.90 -17.82 -17.90
C GLY A 59 24.65 -18.56 -19.02
N PRO A 60 24.97 -19.86 -18.89
CA PRO A 60 25.60 -20.61 -19.96
C PRO A 60 24.71 -20.75 -21.22
N ILE A 61 23.42 -21.04 -21.04
CA ILE A 61 22.45 -21.23 -22.12
C ILE A 61 22.21 -19.92 -22.87
N VAL A 62 21.97 -18.84 -22.10
CA VAL A 62 21.74 -17.50 -22.64
C VAL A 62 23.01 -16.96 -23.30
N GLY A 63 24.19 -17.20 -22.71
CA GLY A 63 25.46 -16.81 -23.31
C GLY A 63 25.73 -17.47 -24.64
N GLN A 64 25.34 -18.73 -24.80
CA GLN A 64 25.42 -19.44 -26.08
C GLN A 64 24.44 -18.85 -27.10
N PHE A 65 23.16 -18.70 -26.72
CA PHE A 65 22.13 -18.16 -27.60
C PHE A 65 22.41 -16.72 -28.06
N ILE A 66 22.91 -15.86 -27.17
CA ILE A 66 23.25 -14.47 -27.48
C ILE A 66 24.43 -14.39 -28.47
N ARG A 67 25.47 -15.21 -28.27
CA ARG A 67 26.64 -15.25 -29.16
C ARG A 67 26.30 -15.81 -30.55
N GLU A 68 25.48 -16.84 -30.60
CA GLU A 68 25.17 -17.57 -31.85
C GLU A 68 24.00 -16.94 -32.64
N GLY A 69 23.01 -16.37 -31.97
CA GLY A 69 21.74 -15.96 -32.59
C GLY A 69 21.53 -14.46 -32.76
N LEU A 70 22.06 -13.62 -31.85
CA LEU A 70 21.72 -12.19 -31.81
C LEU A 70 22.92 -11.27 -32.05
N SER A 71 24.17 -11.76 -31.94
CA SER A 71 25.40 -10.93 -32.04
C SER A 71 25.40 -9.71 -31.11
N LEU A 72 24.57 -9.74 -30.06
CA LEU A 72 24.49 -8.72 -29.03
C LEU A 72 25.50 -9.06 -27.91
N ASN A 73 26.18 -8.08 -27.34
CA ASN A 73 27.11 -8.29 -26.21
C ASN A 73 26.46 -7.94 -24.86
N ILE A 74 25.14 -8.15 -24.74
CA ILE A 74 24.41 -7.82 -23.50
C ILE A 74 24.83 -8.81 -22.41
N PHE A 75 25.18 -8.30 -21.22
CA PHE A 75 25.69 -9.04 -20.06
C PHE A 75 27.09 -9.65 -20.19
N ASN A 76 27.83 -9.31 -21.25
CA ASN A 76 29.25 -9.63 -21.38
C ASN A 76 30.08 -8.48 -20.78
N PHE A 77 30.37 -8.57 -19.49
CA PHE A 77 31.07 -7.52 -18.77
C PHE A 77 32.58 -7.79 -18.69
N SER A 78 33.36 -6.73 -18.71
CA SER A 78 34.68 -6.71 -18.07
C SER A 78 34.52 -6.65 -16.55
N ARG A 79 35.60 -6.98 -15.83
CA ARG A 79 35.60 -6.90 -14.37
C ARG A 79 35.36 -5.45 -13.89
N ASP A 80 35.91 -4.48 -14.62
CA ASP A 80 35.79 -3.06 -14.27
C ASP A 80 34.35 -2.57 -14.49
N GLU A 81 33.68 -3.02 -15.55
CA GLU A 81 32.24 -2.76 -15.76
C GLU A 81 31.38 -3.40 -14.67
N LEU A 82 31.73 -4.59 -14.18
CA LEU A 82 31.01 -5.24 -13.08
C LEU A 82 31.21 -4.50 -11.74
N ILE A 83 32.41 -3.97 -11.48
CA ILE A 83 32.68 -3.09 -10.33
C ILE A 83 31.86 -1.80 -10.44
N ALA A 84 31.85 -1.17 -11.62
CA ALA A 84 31.05 0.02 -11.86
C ALA A 84 29.55 -0.26 -11.65
N LEU A 85 29.05 -1.39 -12.15
CA LEU A 85 27.67 -1.82 -11.96
C LEU A 85 27.31 -1.99 -10.49
N TRP A 86 28.20 -2.60 -9.69
CA TRP A 86 28.01 -2.71 -8.25
C TRP A 86 27.92 -1.34 -7.56
N GLY A 87 28.81 -0.40 -7.93
CA GLY A 87 28.78 0.97 -7.42
C GLY A 87 27.51 1.73 -7.81
N ILE A 88 27.06 1.59 -9.06
CA ILE A 88 25.81 2.18 -9.57
C ILE A 88 24.63 1.63 -8.77
N HIS A 89 24.55 0.31 -8.60
CA HIS A 89 23.48 -0.33 -7.84
C HIS A 89 23.43 0.19 -6.40
N GLY A 90 24.56 0.25 -5.70
CA GLY A 90 24.64 0.82 -4.35
C GLY A 90 24.20 2.29 -4.29
N THR A 91 24.55 3.08 -5.30
CA THR A 91 24.15 4.50 -5.39
C THR A 91 22.64 4.65 -5.56
N ILE A 92 22.03 3.84 -6.44
CA ILE A 92 20.58 3.85 -6.66
C ILE A 92 19.84 3.46 -5.37
N ILE A 93 20.36 2.50 -4.61
CA ILE A 93 19.79 2.13 -3.29
C ILE A 93 19.82 3.33 -2.34
N ALA A 94 20.95 4.04 -2.25
CA ALA A 94 21.08 5.20 -1.38
C ALA A 94 20.06 6.30 -1.74
N PHE A 95 19.95 6.64 -3.03
CA PHE A 95 18.93 7.60 -3.49
C PHE A 95 17.50 7.12 -3.24
N GLY A 96 17.23 5.83 -3.46
CA GLY A 96 15.92 5.23 -3.20
C GLY A 96 15.52 5.30 -1.72
N LEU A 97 16.47 5.06 -0.81
CA LEU A 97 16.24 5.21 0.64
C LEU A 97 15.97 6.66 1.05
N VAL A 98 16.68 7.61 0.46
CA VAL A 98 16.43 9.05 0.71
C VAL A 98 15.04 9.45 0.21
N ALA A 99 14.67 9.07 -1.01
CA ALA A 99 13.34 9.34 -1.56
C ALA A 99 12.23 8.71 -0.70
N LEU A 100 12.43 7.48 -0.24
CA LEU A 100 11.49 6.81 0.64
C LEU A 100 11.39 7.52 2.02
N SER A 101 12.49 8.07 2.53
CA SER A 101 12.48 8.86 3.76
C SER A 101 11.67 10.15 3.60
N PHE A 102 11.75 10.82 2.45
CA PHE A 102 10.89 11.97 2.15
C PHE A 102 9.43 11.57 2.09
N ALA A 103 9.10 10.50 1.38
CA ALA A 103 7.75 9.95 1.33
C ALA A 103 7.21 9.63 2.74
N TRP A 104 8.05 9.02 3.58
CA TRP A 104 7.69 8.67 4.95
C TRP A 104 7.44 9.91 5.81
N ASN A 105 8.28 10.94 5.69
CA ASN A 105 8.08 12.19 6.42
C ASN A 105 6.79 12.88 5.96
N SER A 106 6.53 12.94 4.66
CA SER A 106 5.28 13.50 4.13
C SER A 106 4.03 12.74 4.59
N ILE A 107 4.13 11.42 4.85
CA ILE A 107 3.02 10.61 5.37
C ILE A 107 2.89 10.72 6.89
N ARG A 108 4.02 10.83 7.61
CA ARG A 108 4.03 10.90 9.08
C ARG A 108 3.46 12.21 9.61
N ASP A 109 3.64 13.30 8.89
CA ASP A 109 3.16 14.63 9.29
C ASP A 109 1.66 14.83 8.98
N ILE A 110 0.97 13.79 8.52
CA ILE A 110 -0.47 13.79 8.33
C ILE A 110 -1.16 13.56 9.67
N GLU A 111 -2.03 14.48 10.08
CA GLU A 111 -2.91 14.32 11.24
C GLU A 111 -4.06 13.31 10.93
N THR A 112 -3.69 12.04 10.84
CA THR A 112 -4.57 10.89 10.56
C THR A 112 -4.26 9.76 11.56
N ASP A 113 -5.20 8.82 11.71
CA ASP A 113 -5.04 7.65 12.55
C ASP A 113 -3.74 6.85 12.22
N PRO A 114 -2.92 6.52 13.24
CA PRO A 114 -1.70 5.73 13.06
C PRO A 114 -1.89 4.38 12.34
N ASP A 115 -3.07 3.76 12.43
CA ASP A 115 -3.37 2.49 11.77
C ASP A 115 -3.62 2.67 10.27
N ILE A 116 -4.16 3.82 9.84
CA ILE A 116 -4.24 4.18 8.41
C ILE A 116 -2.82 4.40 7.88
N ILE A 117 -1.97 5.13 8.61
CA ILE A 117 -0.56 5.35 8.25
C ILE A 117 0.18 4.00 8.16
N ALA A 118 -0.05 3.09 9.10
CA ALA A 118 0.54 1.75 9.09
C ALA A 118 0.09 0.93 7.87
N ASN A 119 -1.19 0.98 7.52
CA ASN A 119 -1.74 0.29 6.33
C ASN A 119 -1.17 0.84 5.02
N ILE A 120 -1.01 2.17 4.92
CA ILE A 120 -0.34 2.83 3.79
C ILE A 120 1.11 2.36 3.69
N ALA A 121 1.82 2.37 4.82
CA ALA A 121 3.21 1.91 4.91
C ALA A 121 3.38 0.45 4.46
N HIS A 122 2.45 -0.43 4.86
CA HIS A 122 2.46 -1.84 4.49
C HIS A 122 2.26 -2.04 2.98
N ARG A 123 1.35 -1.28 2.35
CA ARG A 123 1.13 -1.33 0.90
C ARG A 123 2.28 -0.75 0.07
N LEU A 124 3.06 0.18 0.63
CA LEU A 124 4.31 0.64 -0.01
C LEU A 124 5.34 -0.48 -0.15
N ARG A 125 5.20 -1.61 0.57
CA ARG A 125 6.07 -2.80 0.51
C ARG A 125 7.56 -2.47 0.64
N SER A 126 7.85 -1.39 1.38
CA SER A 126 9.19 -0.82 1.48
C SER A 126 10.21 -1.78 2.06
N ILE A 127 9.81 -2.60 3.05
CA ILE A 127 10.71 -3.56 3.70
C ILE A 127 11.16 -4.66 2.73
N GLU A 128 10.23 -5.20 1.93
CA GLU A 128 10.55 -6.20 0.92
C GLU A 128 11.50 -5.65 -0.14
N LEU A 129 11.21 -4.44 -0.65
CA LEU A 129 12.05 -3.79 -1.63
C LEU A 129 13.46 -3.52 -1.09
N ILE A 130 13.57 -2.95 0.11
CA ILE A 130 14.88 -2.67 0.74
C ILE A 130 15.65 -3.97 0.93
N ALA A 131 15.01 -5.02 1.45
CA ALA A 131 15.64 -6.32 1.63
C ALA A 131 16.12 -6.92 0.29
N PHE A 132 15.28 -6.86 -0.75
CA PHE A 132 15.62 -7.29 -2.10
C PHE A 132 16.83 -6.54 -2.67
N LEU A 133 16.83 -5.21 -2.57
CA LEU A 133 17.90 -4.36 -3.10
C LEU A 133 19.22 -4.56 -2.36
N LEU A 134 19.19 -4.59 -1.03
CA LEU A 134 20.39 -4.83 -0.23
C LEU A 134 20.97 -6.21 -0.52
N MET A 135 20.13 -7.25 -0.58
CA MET A 135 20.58 -8.59 -0.91
C MET A 135 21.10 -8.69 -2.33
N SER A 136 20.45 -8.04 -3.30
CA SER A 136 20.93 -7.95 -4.69
C SER A 136 22.30 -7.29 -4.76
N ASN A 137 22.54 -6.22 -3.99
CA ASN A 137 23.83 -5.55 -3.93
C ASN A 137 24.93 -6.42 -3.32
N LEU A 138 24.59 -7.19 -2.28
CA LEU A 138 25.51 -8.16 -1.67
C LEU A 138 25.86 -9.29 -2.65
N LEU A 139 24.88 -9.80 -3.40
CA LEU A 139 25.12 -10.83 -4.42
C LEU A 139 26.01 -10.30 -5.55
N ILE A 140 25.73 -9.10 -6.08
CA ILE A 140 26.57 -8.47 -7.10
C ILE A 140 28.00 -8.27 -6.57
N GLY A 141 28.15 -7.76 -5.34
CA GLY A 141 29.47 -7.60 -4.71
C GLY A 141 30.21 -8.93 -4.53
N ALA A 142 29.52 -10.00 -4.11
CA ALA A 142 30.11 -11.33 -4.00
C ALA A 142 30.57 -11.88 -5.36
N LEU A 143 29.82 -11.62 -6.44
CA LEU A 143 30.18 -11.98 -7.80
C LEU A 143 31.42 -11.21 -8.30
N VAL A 144 31.51 -9.91 -8.00
CA VAL A 144 32.70 -9.08 -8.27
C VAL A 144 33.94 -9.66 -7.59
N LEU A 145 33.84 -9.98 -6.30
CA LEU A 145 34.95 -10.54 -5.52
C LEU A 145 35.40 -11.91 -6.04
N ARG A 146 34.47 -12.71 -6.58
CA ARG A 146 34.75 -14.05 -7.12
C ARG A 146 35.27 -14.06 -8.56
N THR A 147 35.35 -12.92 -9.22
CA THR A 147 35.76 -12.85 -10.63
C THR A 147 37.16 -12.25 -10.79
N PRO A 148 38.22 -13.09 -10.84
CA PRO A 148 39.58 -12.63 -11.09
C PRO A 148 39.89 -12.43 -12.58
N SER A 149 39.06 -12.97 -13.48
CA SER A 149 39.33 -13.03 -14.92
C SER A 149 38.61 -11.93 -15.71
N GLN A 150 39.27 -11.41 -16.75
CA GLN A 150 38.62 -10.68 -17.85
C GLN A 150 38.70 -11.54 -19.13
N PRO A 151 37.60 -11.72 -19.88
CA PRO A 151 36.23 -11.23 -19.63
C PRO A 151 35.49 -12.00 -18.50
N VAL A 152 34.44 -11.37 -17.93
CA VAL A 152 33.59 -11.99 -16.90
C VAL A 152 32.77 -13.12 -17.55
N PRO A 153 32.75 -14.33 -16.98
CA PRO A 153 31.90 -15.41 -17.49
C PRO A 153 30.42 -15.02 -17.49
N THR A 154 29.66 -15.43 -18.51
CA THR A 154 28.24 -15.06 -18.63
C THR A 154 27.37 -15.58 -17.48
N HIS A 155 27.73 -16.69 -16.84
CA HIS A 155 27.06 -17.18 -15.63
C HIS A 155 27.28 -16.29 -14.39
N ILE A 156 28.20 -15.33 -14.46
CA ILE A 156 28.41 -14.28 -13.45
C ILE A 156 27.80 -12.96 -13.93
N GLY A 157 28.02 -12.60 -15.20
CA GLY A 157 27.50 -11.35 -15.76
C GLY A 157 25.98 -11.30 -15.83
N LEU A 158 25.33 -12.41 -16.22
CA LEU A 158 23.86 -12.48 -16.33
C LEU A 158 23.14 -12.26 -14.99
N PRO A 159 23.45 -12.98 -13.89
CA PRO A 159 22.77 -12.74 -12.62
C PRO A 159 23.01 -11.32 -12.11
N ALA A 160 24.21 -10.75 -12.25
CA ALA A 160 24.47 -9.37 -11.85
C ALA A 160 23.62 -8.36 -12.65
N GLY A 161 23.52 -8.56 -13.97
CA GLY A 161 22.69 -7.74 -14.84
C GLY A 161 21.20 -7.84 -14.55
N ILE A 162 20.67 -9.05 -14.34
CA ILE A 162 19.25 -9.26 -14.00
C ILE A 162 18.91 -8.58 -12.67
N LEU A 163 19.74 -8.79 -11.63
CA LEU A 163 19.53 -8.17 -10.33
C LEU A 163 19.51 -6.64 -10.41
N LEU A 164 20.40 -6.05 -11.22
CA LEU A 164 20.40 -4.61 -11.49
C LEU A 164 19.12 -4.16 -12.18
N ILE A 165 18.75 -4.77 -13.31
CA ILE A 165 17.61 -4.34 -14.13
C ILE A 165 16.31 -4.45 -13.34
N VAL A 166 16.11 -5.56 -12.63
CA VAL A 166 14.93 -5.76 -11.77
C VAL A 166 14.95 -4.77 -10.60
N GLY A 167 16.11 -4.52 -9.98
CA GLY A 167 16.27 -3.51 -8.93
C GLY A 167 15.91 -2.10 -9.39
N LEU A 168 16.43 -1.69 -10.55
CA LEU A 168 16.11 -0.42 -11.20
C LEU A 168 14.61 -0.29 -11.48
N GLY A 169 14.01 -1.30 -12.10
CA GLY A 169 12.58 -1.31 -12.40
C GLY A 169 11.73 -1.21 -11.13
N ALA A 170 12.10 -1.95 -10.09
CA ALA A 170 11.38 -1.93 -8.82
C ALA A 170 11.47 -0.56 -8.12
N ILE A 171 12.64 0.08 -8.11
CA ILE A 171 12.82 1.42 -7.55
C ILE A 171 12.06 2.46 -8.37
N LEU A 172 12.16 2.42 -9.70
CA LEU A 172 11.48 3.37 -10.57
C LEU A 172 9.96 3.29 -10.41
N ASN A 173 9.40 2.07 -10.39
CA ASN A 173 7.98 1.86 -10.14
C ASN A 173 7.54 2.45 -8.78
N ARG A 174 8.39 2.31 -7.75
CA ARG A 174 8.10 2.84 -6.41
C ARG A 174 8.26 4.34 -6.33
N PHE A 175 9.24 4.90 -7.03
CA PHE A 175 9.41 6.33 -7.19
C PHE A 175 8.17 6.94 -7.83
N TRP A 176 7.62 6.33 -8.90
CA TRP A 176 6.37 6.79 -9.49
C TRP A 176 5.18 6.72 -8.54
N HIS A 177 5.07 5.68 -7.72
CA HIS A 177 4.03 5.62 -6.68
C HIS A 177 4.18 6.71 -5.62
N VAL A 178 5.40 6.99 -5.18
CA VAL A 178 5.67 8.08 -4.22
C VAL A 178 5.40 9.44 -4.86
N LEU A 179 5.79 9.62 -6.12
CA LEU A 179 5.54 10.85 -6.86
C LEU A 179 4.04 11.08 -7.09
N ASP A 180 3.29 10.02 -7.39
CA ASP A 180 1.82 10.04 -7.48
C ASP A 180 1.19 10.46 -6.14
N LEU A 181 1.68 9.91 -5.02
CA LEU A 181 1.28 10.28 -3.67
C LEU A 181 1.60 11.74 -3.31
N LEU A 182 2.72 12.27 -3.81
CA LEU A 182 3.16 13.63 -3.48
C LEU A 182 2.58 14.70 -4.40
N LEU A 183 2.27 14.37 -5.66
CA LEU A 183 1.91 15.35 -6.68
C LEU A 183 0.47 15.26 -7.20
N HIS A 184 -0.16 14.08 -7.25
CA HIS A 184 -1.37 13.87 -8.07
C HIS A 184 -2.59 13.40 -7.29
N ASN A 185 -2.41 12.66 -6.20
CA ASN A 185 -3.52 12.21 -5.36
C ASN A 185 -3.42 12.87 -3.99
N SER A 186 -4.45 13.61 -3.58
CA SER A 186 -4.53 14.04 -2.19
C SER A 186 -4.54 12.78 -1.31
N ILE A 187 -3.91 12.85 -0.14
CA ILE A 187 -3.92 11.75 0.84
C ILE A 187 -5.33 11.21 1.05
N ASP A 188 -6.32 12.09 1.06
CA ASP A 188 -7.72 11.74 1.15
C ASP A 188 -8.19 10.82 0.02
N ASP A 189 -7.74 11.00 -1.23
CA ASP A 189 -8.14 10.10 -2.33
C ASP A 189 -7.65 8.68 -2.09
N LYS A 190 -6.47 8.54 -1.46
CA LYS A 190 -5.94 7.25 -1.05
C LYS A 190 -6.69 6.69 0.15
N VAL A 191 -6.98 7.50 1.19
CA VAL A 191 -7.77 7.05 2.35
C VAL A 191 -9.15 6.57 1.91
N GLU A 192 -9.80 7.26 0.98
CA GLU A 192 -11.09 6.86 0.42
C GLU A 192 -10.97 5.54 -0.35
N GLN A 193 -9.98 5.43 -1.25
CA GLN A 193 -9.72 4.19 -1.97
C GLN A 193 -9.44 3.02 -1.02
N TYR A 194 -8.70 3.26 0.07
CA TYR A 194 -8.43 2.26 1.10
C TYR A 194 -9.68 1.88 1.87
N GLY A 195 -10.50 2.84 2.26
CA GLY A 195 -11.79 2.57 2.89
C GLY A 195 -12.65 1.70 1.98
N LYS A 196 -12.80 2.07 0.70
CA LYS A 196 -13.58 1.29 -0.27
C LYS A 196 -13.05 -0.13 -0.44
N ASP A 197 -11.74 -0.31 -0.62
CA ASP A 197 -11.07 -1.62 -0.72
C ASP A 197 -11.32 -2.52 0.51
N HIS A 198 -11.45 -1.93 1.71
CA HIS A 198 -11.72 -2.67 2.94
C HIS A 198 -13.21 -2.96 3.11
N LEU A 199 -14.08 -2.00 2.78
CA LEU A 199 -15.53 -2.11 2.97
C LEU A 199 -16.20 -2.96 1.88
N SER A 200 -15.60 -3.11 0.69
CA SER A 200 -16.18 -3.85 -0.44
C SER A 200 -16.15 -5.38 -0.31
N GLY A 201 -16.03 -5.94 0.90
CA GLY A 201 -16.13 -7.39 1.15
C GLY A 201 -14.96 -8.26 0.67
N ASP A 202 -14.07 -7.75 -0.19
CA ASP A 202 -12.86 -8.45 -0.66
C ASP A 202 -11.93 -8.87 0.50
N PHE A 203 -12.04 -8.19 1.64
CA PHE A 203 -11.30 -8.45 2.87
C PHE A 203 -12.26 -8.38 4.05
N HIS A 204 -12.82 -9.52 4.48
CA HIS A 204 -13.54 -9.58 5.76
C HIS A 204 -12.56 -9.31 6.92
N SER A 205 -12.55 -8.08 7.44
CA SER A 205 -12.00 -7.70 8.75
C SER A 205 -13.19 -7.47 9.70
N PRO A 206 -13.04 -7.67 11.02
CA PRO A 206 -14.13 -7.45 11.98
C PRO A 206 -14.60 -6.00 11.92
N ALA A 207 -15.86 -5.77 12.27
CA ALA A 207 -16.57 -4.48 12.30
C ALA A 207 -15.90 -3.34 13.13
N GLY A 208 -14.62 -3.40 13.51
CA GLY A 208 -13.92 -2.34 14.23
C GLY A 208 -13.18 -1.31 13.35
N ASP A 209 -13.03 -1.56 12.05
CA ASP A 209 -12.16 -0.75 11.18
C ASP A 209 -12.89 0.39 10.44
N PHE A 210 -14.23 0.46 10.48
CA PHE A 210 -14.99 1.51 9.78
C PHE A 210 -14.93 2.88 10.47
N ASP A 211 -14.93 2.89 11.81
CA ASP A 211 -14.79 4.11 12.62
C ASP A 211 -13.49 4.85 12.32
N THR A 212 -12.45 4.10 11.93
CA THR A 212 -11.14 4.64 11.60
C THR A 212 -11.19 5.47 10.31
N TYR A 213 -11.78 4.93 9.23
CA TYR A 213 -11.86 5.65 7.95
C TYR A 213 -12.89 6.77 7.95
N LEU A 214 -14.06 6.55 8.54
CA LEU A 214 -15.09 7.58 8.69
C LEU A 214 -14.62 8.67 9.66
N GLY A 215 -13.98 8.27 10.77
CA GLY A 215 -13.38 9.17 11.76
C GLY A 215 -12.35 10.12 11.16
N HIS A 216 -11.45 9.63 10.28
CA HIS A 216 -10.50 10.50 9.55
C HIS A 216 -11.21 11.65 8.83
N TYR A 217 -12.30 11.35 8.12
CA TYR A 217 -13.05 12.39 7.41
C TYR A 217 -13.87 13.28 8.33
N PHE A 218 -14.45 12.75 9.40
CA PHE A 218 -15.15 13.58 10.38
C PHE A 218 -14.21 14.54 11.11
N ASP A 219 -13.00 14.10 11.48
CA ASP A 219 -12.00 14.97 12.09
C ASP A 219 -11.44 15.98 11.08
N ALA A 220 -11.24 15.58 9.81
CA ALA A 220 -10.93 16.52 8.74
C ALA A 220 -12.04 17.58 8.57
N SER A 221 -13.31 17.18 8.56
CA SER A 221 -14.45 18.10 8.49
C SER A 221 -14.48 19.09 9.66
N ARG A 222 -14.14 18.66 10.89
CA ARG A 222 -14.03 19.58 12.04
C ARG A 222 -12.94 20.64 11.82
N ARG A 223 -11.78 20.26 11.28
CA ARG A 223 -10.71 21.20 10.95
C ARG A 223 -11.09 22.17 9.84
N GLU A 224 -11.86 21.72 8.84
CA GLU A 224 -12.36 22.59 7.78
C GLU A 224 -13.39 23.61 8.28
N ILE A 225 -14.21 23.24 9.28
CA ILE A 225 -15.05 24.19 10.02
C ILE A 225 -14.17 25.17 10.79
N ASP A 226 -13.22 24.68 11.59
CA ASP A 226 -12.33 25.55 12.38
C ASP A 226 -11.52 26.52 11.49
N SER A 227 -11.33 26.20 10.21
CA SER A 227 -10.66 27.04 9.20
C SER A 227 -11.60 27.86 8.31
N GLU A 228 -12.92 27.77 8.51
CA GLU A 228 -13.98 28.43 7.72
C GLU A 228 -13.92 28.14 6.21
N ARG A 229 -13.74 26.88 5.81
CA ARG A 229 -13.60 26.45 4.40
C ARG A 229 -14.76 25.56 3.93
N PRO A 230 -15.91 26.13 3.52
CA PRO A 230 -17.12 25.37 3.19
C PRO A 230 -16.94 24.41 2.01
N GLU A 231 -16.20 24.80 0.96
CA GLU A 231 -15.95 23.93 -0.19
C GLU A 231 -15.14 22.67 0.18
N LYS A 232 -14.12 22.84 1.03
CA LYS A 232 -13.31 21.72 1.52
C LYS A 232 -14.10 20.85 2.50
N LEU A 233 -14.95 21.46 3.33
CA LEU A 233 -15.87 20.73 4.19
C LEU A 233 -16.79 19.83 3.37
N ARG A 234 -17.39 20.34 2.29
CA ARG A 234 -18.26 19.54 1.42
C ARG A 234 -17.50 18.38 0.79
N GLU A 235 -16.27 18.62 0.36
CA GLU A 235 -15.39 17.57 -0.18
C GLU A 235 -15.18 16.44 0.83
N LYS A 236 -14.83 16.74 2.10
CA LYS A 236 -14.62 15.69 3.13
C LYS A 236 -15.90 14.94 3.46
N LEU A 237 -17.01 15.65 3.59
CA LEU A 237 -18.32 15.06 3.85
C LEU A 237 -18.81 14.16 2.71
N ARG A 238 -18.49 14.49 1.46
CA ARG A 238 -18.79 13.63 0.30
C ARG A 238 -18.01 12.30 0.35
N ARG A 239 -16.82 12.29 0.93
CA ARG A 239 -16.03 11.05 1.12
C ARG A 239 -16.66 10.15 2.20
N VAL A 240 -17.23 10.74 3.25
CA VAL A 240 -18.07 10.02 4.24
C VAL A 240 -19.26 9.34 3.53
N GLU A 241 -20.01 10.10 2.74
CA GLU A 241 -21.14 9.58 1.94
C GLU A 241 -20.72 8.38 1.08
N SER A 242 -19.60 8.53 0.35
CA SER A 242 -19.14 7.49 -0.56
C SER A 242 -18.64 6.23 0.15
N LEU A 243 -18.02 6.34 1.33
CA LEU A 243 -17.64 5.19 2.13
C LEU A 243 -18.85 4.46 2.71
N LEU A 244 -19.85 5.20 3.19
CA LEU A 244 -21.10 4.63 3.70
C LEU A 244 -21.89 3.92 2.59
N GLU A 245 -21.93 4.48 1.38
CA GLU A 245 -22.56 3.83 0.22
C GLU A 245 -21.93 2.46 -0.06
N VAL A 246 -20.60 2.40 -0.17
CA VAL A 246 -19.88 1.13 -0.40
C VAL A 246 -20.11 0.15 0.76
N LEU A 247 -20.11 0.62 2.00
CA LEU A 247 -20.37 -0.25 3.16
C LEU A 247 -21.76 -0.88 3.10
N LEU A 248 -22.78 -0.07 2.83
CA LEU A 248 -24.17 -0.52 2.81
C LEU A 248 -24.51 -1.40 1.61
N GLU A 249 -23.77 -1.27 0.51
CA GLU A 249 -23.87 -2.15 -0.66
C GLU A 249 -23.24 -3.53 -0.43
N ASN A 250 -22.21 -3.63 0.42
CA ASN A 250 -21.41 -4.84 0.56
C ASN A 250 -21.66 -5.62 1.85
N ASP A 251 -22.23 -4.99 2.88
CA ASP A 251 -22.63 -5.68 4.12
C ASP A 251 -24.07 -5.34 4.51
N ASP A 252 -24.94 -6.34 4.34
CA ASP A 252 -26.35 -6.21 4.65
C ASP A 252 -26.64 -5.96 6.14
N GLN A 253 -25.76 -6.36 7.05
CA GLN A 253 -25.96 -6.18 8.49
C GLN A 253 -25.71 -4.74 8.94
N MET A 254 -24.86 -4.01 8.19
CA MET A 254 -24.46 -2.64 8.54
C MET A 254 -25.60 -1.64 8.49
N ALA A 255 -26.61 -1.84 7.64
CA ALA A 255 -27.74 -0.90 7.61
C ALA A 255 -28.60 -0.94 8.87
N THR A 256 -28.50 -2.02 9.66
CA THR A 256 -29.19 -2.18 10.95
C THR A 256 -28.25 -2.08 12.15
N ASP A 257 -26.97 -1.81 11.92
CA ASP A 257 -25.98 -1.70 12.98
C ASP A 257 -26.17 -0.37 13.74
N THR A 258 -26.67 -0.47 14.96
CA THR A 258 -26.91 0.69 15.82
C THR A 258 -25.63 1.39 16.23
N GLU A 259 -24.52 0.67 16.41
CA GLU A 259 -23.25 1.26 16.84
C GLU A 259 -22.67 2.14 15.72
N LEU A 260 -22.71 1.65 14.47
CA LEU A 260 -22.33 2.43 13.28
C LEU A 260 -23.15 3.72 13.16
N TRP A 261 -24.48 3.60 13.24
CA TRP A 261 -25.35 4.77 13.05
C TRP A 261 -25.23 5.77 14.20
N ASP A 262 -25.08 5.30 15.44
CA ASP A 262 -24.80 6.16 16.59
C ASP A 262 -23.47 6.90 16.38
N PHE A 263 -22.41 6.23 15.91
CA PHE A 263 -21.14 6.86 15.59
C PHE A 263 -21.30 7.94 14.50
N VAL A 264 -21.96 7.62 13.39
CA VAL A 264 -22.17 8.54 12.26
C VAL A 264 -22.98 9.76 12.70
N PHE A 265 -24.13 9.57 13.35
CA PHE A 265 -25.00 10.68 13.75
C PHE A 265 -24.40 11.52 14.87
N ASN A 266 -23.67 10.93 15.82
CA ASN A 266 -22.96 11.70 16.84
C ASN A 266 -21.88 12.60 16.22
N ASN A 267 -21.16 12.12 15.22
CA ASN A 267 -20.18 12.92 14.49
C ASN A 267 -20.82 14.04 13.67
N TYR A 268 -21.89 13.76 12.92
CA TYR A 268 -22.65 14.81 12.21
C TYR A 268 -23.20 15.86 13.17
N ASN A 269 -23.80 15.46 14.30
CA ASN A 269 -24.30 16.38 15.31
C ASN A 269 -23.18 17.25 15.90
N SER A 270 -21.99 16.67 16.15
CA SER A 270 -20.84 17.43 16.64
C SER A 270 -20.36 18.46 15.61
N ILE A 271 -20.33 18.11 14.33
CA ILE A 271 -19.91 18.98 13.23
C ILE A 271 -20.95 20.10 13.02
N TYR A 272 -22.24 19.76 13.01
CA TYR A 272 -23.34 20.71 12.91
C TYR A 272 -23.31 21.76 14.02
N ARG A 273 -23.18 21.33 15.28
CA ARG A 273 -23.09 22.27 16.43
C ARG A 273 -21.90 23.21 16.32
N ARG A 274 -20.77 22.75 15.77
CA ARG A 274 -19.59 23.60 15.53
C ARG A 274 -19.85 24.62 14.42
N ALA A 275 -20.48 24.21 13.31
CA ALA A 275 -20.83 25.12 12.23
C ALA A 275 -21.79 26.22 12.71
N VAL A 276 -22.82 25.87 13.48
CA VAL A 276 -23.76 26.84 14.10
C VAL A 276 -23.03 27.77 15.08
N ALA A 277 -22.09 27.25 15.87
CA ALA A 277 -21.32 28.06 16.81
C ALA A 277 -20.42 29.11 16.12
N GLN A 278 -20.10 28.92 14.83
CA GLN A 278 -19.35 29.89 14.03
C GLN A 278 -20.25 30.90 13.31
N ASP A 279 -21.58 30.80 13.42
CA ASP A 279 -22.54 31.70 12.77
C ASP A 279 -22.31 31.80 11.24
N ASN A 280 -21.99 30.66 10.61
CA ASN A 280 -21.68 30.57 9.19
C ASN A 280 -22.69 29.65 8.48
N ASP A 281 -23.67 30.27 7.83
CA ASP A 281 -24.76 29.60 7.09
C ASP A 281 -24.25 28.65 6.01
N GLU A 282 -23.14 28.97 5.34
CA GLU A 282 -22.58 28.12 4.29
C GLU A 282 -22.03 26.81 4.86
N LEU A 283 -21.30 26.87 5.98
CA LEU A 283 -20.82 25.67 6.68
C LEU A 283 -21.99 24.83 7.17
N GLU A 284 -23.00 25.46 7.79
CA GLU A 284 -24.20 24.78 8.25
C GLU A 284 -24.89 24.04 7.11
N GLN A 285 -25.09 24.70 5.97
CA GLN A 285 -25.76 24.13 4.81
C GLN A 285 -25.01 22.92 4.25
N GLN A 286 -23.66 22.93 4.23
CA GLN A 286 -22.91 21.76 3.77
C GLN A 286 -23.10 20.54 4.67
N VAL A 287 -23.18 20.74 5.99
CA VAL A 287 -23.42 19.67 6.95
C VAL A 287 -24.84 19.10 6.78
N ILE A 288 -25.84 19.96 6.70
CA ILE A 288 -27.25 19.57 6.49
C ILE A 288 -27.41 18.78 5.18
N ASN A 289 -26.84 19.29 4.09
CA ASN A 289 -26.90 18.64 2.78
C ASN A 289 -26.30 17.23 2.84
N SER A 290 -25.15 17.10 3.48
CA SER A 290 -24.48 15.81 3.60
C SER A 290 -25.25 14.82 4.48
N GLN A 291 -25.72 15.27 5.65
CA GLN A 291 -26.52 14.43 6.54
C GLN A 291 -27.81 13.96 5.87
N SER A 292 -28.46 14.83 5.09
CA SER A 292 -29.63 14.48 4.28
C SER A 292 -29.30 13.43 3.21
N GLY A 293 -28.13 13.55 2.58
CA GLY A 293 -27.62 12.54 1.63
C GLY A 293 -27.43 11.17 2.28
N VAL A 294 -26.81 11.12 3.46
CA VAL A 294 -26.62 9.87 4.22
C VAL A 294 -27.95 9.22 4.60
N LEU A 295 -28.93 10.01 5.05
CA LEU A 295 -30.28 9.52 5.34
C LEU A 295 -30.96 8.95 4.08
N TRP A 296 -30.77 9.59 2.93
CA TRP A 296 -31.33 9.10 1.68
C TRP A 296 -30.70 7.77 1.24
N ILE A 297 -29.37 7.64 1.36
CA ILE A 297 -28.64 6.39 1.07
C ILE A 297 -29.17 5.26 1.96
N SER A 298 -29.32 5.50 3.27
CA SER A 298 -29.80 4.47 4.20
C SER A 298 -31.27 4.08 3.93
N MET A 299 -32.14 5.04 3.64
CA MET A 299 -33.55 4.77 3.31
C MET A 299 -33.70 3.98 2.00
N ASN A 300 -32.92 4.29 0.97
CA ASN A 300 -32.97 3.54 -0.29
C ASN A 300 -32.51 2.10 -0.13
N GLN A 301 -31.43 1.88 0.63
CA GLN A 301 -30.95 0.52 0.91
C GLN A 301 -31.97 -0.26 1.72
N TRP A 302 -32.62 0.38 2.70
CA TRP A 302 -33.72 -0.25 3.44
C TRP A 302 -34.92 -0.60 2.54
N ARG A 303 -35.30 0.30 1.62
CA ARG A 303 -36.41 0.08 0.69
C ARG A 303 -36.15 -1.07 -0.28
N ASN A 304 -34.95 -1.13 -0.85
CA ASN A 304 -34.55 -2.20 -1.78
C ASN A 304 -34.54 -3.59 -1.12
N ARG A 305 -34.52 -3.66 0.22
CA ARG A 305 -34.58 -4.92 0.98
C ARG A 305 -35.99 -5.41 1.27
N GLN A 306 -37.01 -4.56 1.13
CA GLN A 306 -38.42 -4.93 1.32
C GLN A 306 -39.11 -5.38 0.03
N SER A 307 -38.49 -5.16 -1.13
CA SER A 307 -38.94 -5.57 -2.46
C SER A 307 -38.36 -6.91 -2.86
#